data_AF-T1FZR3-F1
#
_entry.id   AF-T1FZR3-F1
#
_cell.length_a   1.000
_cell.length_b   1.000
_cell.length_c   1.000
_cell.angle_alpha   90.00
_cell.angle_beta   90.00
_cell.angle_gamma   90.00
#
_symmetry.space_group_name_H-M   'P 1'
#
loop_
_entity.id
_entity.type
_entity.pdbx_description
1 polymer ?
#
loop_
_entity_poly.entity_id
_entity_poly.type
_entity_poly.pdbx_seq_one_letter_code
_entity_poly.pdbx_strand_id
1 'polypeptide(L)'
;YSSNISKYSNNIPEYSFNIPKYSTNIPKYSFNIPKYSTNIPKYSSNIPKYSTNIPKYSSNISKYSNNIPKYSSNILKYSYNIPKYSSNIAKYSYNILQYLQMF
;
A
#
# COMPACT_ATOMS: atom_id res chain seq x y z
N TYR A 1 -8.32 -13.36 -32.79
CA TYR A 1 -7.04 -14.07 -32.53
C TYR A 1 -5.96 -13.12 -32.03
N SER A 2 -5.51 -12.16 -32.86
CA SER A 2 -4.60 -11.07 -32.43
C SER A 2 -5.11 -10.24 -31.24
N SER A 3 -6.43 -10.03 -31.14
CA SER A 3 -7.06 -9.22 -30.08
C SER A 3 -6.87 -9.77 -28.66
N ASN A 4 -6.88 -11.10 -28.47
CA ASN A 4 -6.71 -11.70 -27.13
C ASN A 4 -5.25 -11.67 -26.67
N ILE A 5 -4.30 -11.94 -27.57
CA ILE A 5 -2.86 -11.77 -27.28
C ILE A 5 -2.56 -10.32 -26.99
N SER A 6 -3.04 -9.38 -27.82
CA SER A 6 -2.86 -7.95 -27.59
C SER A 6 -3.40 -7.54 -26.22
N LYS A 7 -4.60 -8.02 -25.84
CA LYS A 7 -5.18 -7.76 -24.52
C LYS A 7 -4.34 -8.31 -23.36
N TYR A 8 -3.85 -9.55 -23.46
CA TYR A 8 -3.03 -10.16 -22.41
C TYR A 8 -1.65 -9.52 -22.31
N SER A 9 -1.03 -9.24 -23.45
CA SER A 9 0.27 -8.57 -23.56
C SER A 9 0.20 -7.12 -23.04
N ASN A 10 -0.94 -6.43 -23.19
CA ASN A 10 -1.13 -5.09 -22.62
C ASN A 10 -1.36 -5.10 -21.10
N ASN A 11 -1.96 -6.16 -20.55
CA ASN A 11 -2.24 -6.25 -19.11
C ASN A 11 -1.01 -6.62 -18.27
N ILE A 12 -0.07 -7.40 -18.82
CA ILE A 12 1.15 -7.81 -18.10
C ILE A 12 2.00 -6.60 -17.65
N PRO A 13 2.31 -5.61 -18.51
CA PRO A 13 3.04 -4.40 -18.12
C PRO A 13 2.39 -3.63 -16.98
N GLU A 14 1.05 -3.52 -16.97
CA GLU A 14 0.33 -2.80 -15.93
C GLU A 14 0.49 -3.48 -14.56
N TYR A 15 0.36 -4.81 -14.51
CA TYR A 15 0.56 -5.56 -13.27
C TYR A 15 2.02 -5.58 -12.82
N SER A 16 2.96 -5.71 -13.76
CA SER A 16 4.39 -5.64 -13.51
C SER A 16 4.83 -4.26 -13.00
N PHE A 17 4.15 -3.17 -13.39
CA PHE A 17 4.39 -1.83 -12.86
C PHE A 17 3.81 -1.64 -11.45
N ASN A 18 2.64 -2.23 -11.19
CA ASN A 18 1.94 -2.09 -9.93
C ASN A 18 2.62 -2.84 -8.76
N ILE A 19 3.22 -4.01 -9.00
CA ILE A 19 3.88 -4.81 -7.95
C ILE A 19 5.04 -4.04 -7.26
N PRO A 20 6.01 -3.44 -7.98
CA PRO A 20 7.06 -2.62 -7.39
C PRO A 20 6.52 -1.40 -6.63
N LYS A 21 5.47 -0.75 -7.16
CA LYS A 21 4.82 0.40 -6.50
C LYS A 21 4.22 0.00 -5.15
N TYR A 22 3.57 -1.15 -5.06
CA TYR A 22 3.06 -1.66 -3.79
C TYR A 22 4.18 -2.10 -2.85
N SER A 23 5.19 -2.79 -3.37
CA SER A 23 6.34 -3.26 -2.60
C SER A 23 7.16 -2.10 -2.01
N THR A 24 7.23 -0.95 -2.70
CA THR A 24 7.89 0.27 -2.19
C THR A 24 7.03 1.07 -1.21
N ASN A 25 5.72 0.92 -1.25
CA ASN A 25 4.79 1.63 -0.36
C ASN A 25 4.65 0.95 1.01
N ILE A 26 4.66 -0.37 1.06
CA ILE A 26 4.61 -1.15 2.32
C ILE A 26 5.68 -0.69 3.34
N PRO A 27 6.97 -0.59 3.01
CA PRO A 27 8.00 -0.15 3.95
C PRO A 27 7.83 1.32 4.38
N LYS A 28 7.34 2.21 3.50
CA LYS A 28 7.04 3.60 3.86
C LYS A 28 5.96 3.68 4.94
N TYR A 29 4.88 2.92 4.78
CA TYR A 29 3.82 2.88 5.78
C TYR A 29 4.27 2.19 7.08
N SER A 30 5.03 1.11 6.96
CA SER A 30 5.61 0.40 8.12
C SER A 30 6.57 1.28 8.92
N PHE A 31 7.32 2.17 8.26
CA PHE A 31 8.21 3.14 8.91
C PHE A 31 7.46 4.31 9.56
N ASN A 32 6.33 4.73 8.98
CA ASN A 32 5.54 5.84 9.51
C ASN A 32 4.77 5.46 10.78
N ILE A 33 4.33 4.21 10.93
CA ILE A 33 3.58 3.76 12.12
C ILE A 33 4.36 3.97 13.43
N PRO A 34 5.63 3.51 13.57
CA PRO A 34 6.45 3.76 14.76
C PRO A 34 6.69 5.25 15.03
N LYS A 35 6.87 6.07 13.97
CA LYS A 35 7.03 7.53 14.12
C LYS A 35 5.79 8.18 14.70
N TYR A 36 4.60 7.78 14.27
CA TYR A 36 3.36 8.29 14.84
C TYR A 36 3.15 7.80 16.27
N SER A 37 3.41 6.52 16.52
CA SER A 37 3.34 5.93 17.87
C SER A 37 4.27 6.63 18.87
N THR A 38 5.50 6.96 18.47
CA THR A 38 6.48 7.65 19.34
C THR A 38 6.20 9.14 19.54
N ASN A 39 5.46 9.78 18.62
CA ASN A 39 5.10 11.20 18.75
C ASN A 39 3.89 11.42 19.67
N ILE A 40 2.94 10.49 19.74
CA ILE A 40 1.77 10.57 20.63
C ILE A 40 2.14 10.85 22.10
N PRO A 41 3.05 10.10 22.76
CA PRO A 41 3.42 10.36 24.15
C PRO A 41 4.15 11.69 24.33
N LYS A 42 4.98 12.12 23.36
CA LYS A 42 5.67 13.43 23.38
C LYS A 42 4.69 14.60 23.36
N TYR A 43 3.63 14.49 22.55
CA TYR A 43 2.57 15.50 22.53
C TYR A 43 1.77 15.47 23.83
N SER A 44 1.45 14.28 24.35
CA SER A 44 0.74 14.12 25.63
C SER A 44 1.50 14.77 26.79
N SER A 45 2.83 14.57 26.88
CA SER A 45 3.68 15.15 27.93
C SER A 45 3.82 16.68 27.87
N ASN A 46 3.52 17.30 26.73
CA ASN A 46 3.62 18.76 26.55
C ASN A 46 2.31 19.50 26.87
N ILE A 47 1.19 18.78 27.02
CA ILE A 47 -0.14 19.34 27.36
C ILE A 47 -0.12 20.17 28.66
N PRO A 48 0.55 19.75 29.76
CA PRO A 48 0.56 20.53 31.01
C PRO A 48 1.33 21.85 30.91
N LYS A 49 2.27 21.99 29.96
CA LYS A 49 3.15 23.16 29.84
C LYS A 49 2.53 24.35 29.11
N TYR A 50 1.43 24.13 28.39
CA TYR A 50 0.81 25.17 27.55
C TYR A 50 -0.72 25.11 27.61
N SER A 51 -1.30 25.70 28.66
CA SER A 51 -2.75 25.71 28.90
C SER A 51 -3.58 26.27 27.72
N THR A 52 -3.03 27.19 26.93
CA THR A 52 -3.68 27.80 25.75
C THR A 52 -3.57 26.95 24.48
N ASN A 53 -2.65 25.99 24.41
CA ASN A 53 -2.43 25.14 23.23
C ASN A 53 -3.03 23.72 23.37
N ILE A 54 -3.64 23.41 24.53
CA ILE A 54 -4.25 22.11 24.82
C ILE A 54 -5.18 21.63 23.68
N PRO A 55 -6.11 22.46 23.14
CA PRO A 55 -7.01 22.00 22.08
C PRO A 55 -6.26 21.60 20.79
N LYS A 56 -5.19 22.33 20.43
CA LYS A 56 -4.39 22.04 19.24
C LYS A 56 -3.59 20.73 19.41
N TYR A 57 -3.01 20.49 20.59
CA TYR A 57 -2.27 19.26 20.86
C TYR A 57 -3.19 18.04 20.92
N SER A 58 -4.35 18.14 21.57
CA SER A 58 -5.36 17.07 21.57
C SER A 58 -5.84 16.75 20.16
N SER A 59 -6.07 17.77 19.32
CA SER A 59 -6.42 17.57 17.90
C SER A 59 -5.33 16.81 17.13
N ASN A 60 -4.06 17.14 17.36
CA ASN A 60 -2.94 16.48 16.71
C ASN A 60 -2.77 15.02 17.16
N ILE A 61 -2.91 14.74 18.46
CA ILE A 61 -2.90 13.37 18.99
C ILE A 61 -4.03 12.55 18.35
N SER A 62 -5.25 13.08 18.31
CA SER A 62 -6.39 12.42 17.66
C SER A 62 -6.15 12.16 16.17
N LYS A 63 -5.55 13.11 15.44
CA LYS A 63 -5.17 12.92 14.03
C LYS A 63 -4.14 11.79 13.87
N TYR A 64 -3.11 11.74 14.71
CA TYR A 64 -2.09 10.69 14.64
C TYR A 64 -2.66 9.32 14.99
N SER A 65 -3.46 9.23 16.06
CA SER A 65 -4.16 8.01 16.44
C SER A 65 -5.05 7.50 15.30
N ASN A 66 -5.81 8.39 14.65
CA ASN A 66 -6.69 8.03 13.54
C ASN A 66 -5.96 7.62 12.25
N ASN A 67 -4.69 8.01 12.08
CA ASN A 67 -3.91 7.66 10.90
C ASN A 67 -3.23 6.30 11.01
N ILE A 68 -2.91 5.82 12.21
CA ILE A 68 -2.27 4.51 12.43
C ILE A 68 -3.11 3.37 11.83
N PRO A 69 -4.42 3.23 12.12
CA PRO A 69 -5.26 2.19 11.52
C PRO A 69 -5.34 2.26 10.00
N LYS A 70 -5.33 3.48 9.42
CA LYS A 70 -5.35 3.69 7.96
C LYS A 70 -4.08 3.15 7.31
N TYR A 71 -2.92 3.40 7.91
CA TYR A 71 -1.65 2.86 7.40
C TYR A 71 -1.57 1.35 7.51
N SER A 72 -2.01 0.77 8.63
CA SER A 72 -2.11 -0.69 8.80
C SER A 72 -3.04 -1.31 7.75
N SER A 73 -4.20 -0.71 7.48
CA SER A 73 -5.12 -1.16 6.44
C SER A 73 -4.52 -1.09 5.04
N ASN A 74 -3.79 -0.03 4.72
CA ASN A 74 -3.10 0.11 3.43
C ASN A 74 -2.02 -0.96 3.23
N ILE A 75 -1.24 -1.26 4.27
CA ILE A 75 -0.25 -2.35 4.23
C ILE A 75 -0.95 -3.68 3.92
N LEU A 76 -2.02 -4.02 4.64
CA LEU A 76 -2.79 -5.25 4.40
C LEU A 76 -3.33 -5.33 2.97
N LYS A 77 -3.89 -4.22 2.45
CA LYS A 77 -4.41 -4.15 1.08
C LYS A 77 -3.31 -4.40 0.05
N TYR A 78 -2.12 -3.84 0.23
CA TYR A 78 -1.01 -4.06 -0.70
C TYR A 78 -0.45 -5.47 -0.60
N SER A 79 -0.26 -6.00 0.61
CA SER A 79 0.16 -7.38 0.83
C SER A 79 -0.82 -8.38 0.22
N TYR A 80 -2.12 -8.10 0.25
CA TYR A 80 -3.14 -8.94 -0.40
C TYR A 80 -3.09 -8.85 -1.94
N ASN A 81 -2.85 -7.66 -2.48
CA ASN A 81 -2.91 -7.44 -3.93
C ASN A 81 -1.66 -7.96 -4.68
N ILE A 82 -0.48 -7.94 -4.06
CA ILE A 82 0.78 -8.38 -4.71
C ILE A 82 0.70 -9.84 -5.22
N PRO A 83 0.27 -10.84 -4.41
CA PRO A 83 0.10 -12.22 -4.88
C PRO A 83 -0.92 -12.33 -6.02
N LYS A 84 -2.00 -11.54 -5.97
CA LYS A 84 -3.07 -11.55 -6.97
C LYS A 84 -2.57 -11.07 -8.33
N TYR A 85 -1.77 -10.01 -8.35
CA TYR A 85 -1.13 -9.52 -9.57
C TYR A 85 -0.09 -10.51 -10.12
N SER A 86 0.69 -11.13 -9.23
CA SER A 86 1.66 -12.16 -9.62
C SER A 86 0.97 -13.37 -10.27
N SER A 87 -0.16 -13.82 -9.70
CA SER A 87 -0.98 -14.90 -10.28
C SER A 87 -1.60 -14.50 -11.63
N ASN A 88 -2.07 -13.26 -11.78
CA ASN A 88 -2.60 -12.77 -13.05
C ASN A 88 -1.52 -12.77 -14.14
N ILE A 89 -0.30 -12.29 -13.83
CA ILE A 89 0.83 -12.32 -14.78
C ILE A 89 1.10 -13.78 -15.20
N ALA A 90 1.23 -14.70 -14.26
CA ALA A 90 1.46 -16.12 -14.55
C ALA A 90 0.37 -16.72 -15.46
N LYS A 91 -0.90 -16.39 -15.19
CA LYS A 91 -2.04 -16.83 -16.02
C LYS A 91 -1.97 -16.28 -17.44
N TYR A 92 -1.65 -15.00 -17.61
CA TYR A 92 -1.52 -14.41 -18.94
C TYR A 92 -0.32 -14.96 -19.71
N SER A 93 0.83 -15.15 -19.04
CA SER A 93 1.99 -15.81 -19.63
C SER A 93 1.67 -17.24 -20.08
N TYR A 94 0.97 -18.02 -19.25
CA TYR A 94 0.52 -19.36 -19.61
C TYR A 94 -0.41 -19.35 -20.83
N ASN A 95 -1.40 -18.45 -20.87
CA ASN A 95 -2.32 -18.35 -22.00
C ASN A 95 -1.61 -17.98 -23.31
N ILE A 96 -0.59 -17.12 -23.25
CA ILE A 96 0.24 -16.78 -24.41
C ILE A 96 1.04 -18.00 -24.88
N LEU A 97 1.66 -18.75 -23.96
CA LEU A 97 2.41 -19.97 -24.27
C LEU A 97 1.53 -21.05 -24.92
N GLN A 98 0.35 -21.32 -24.34
CA GLN A 98 -0.60 -22.29 -24.90
C GLN A 98 -1.05 -21.87 -26.31
N TYR A 99 -1.31 -20.58 -26.52
CA TYR A 99 -1.64 -20.08 -27.85
C TYR A 99 -0.51 -20.32 -28.86
N LEU A 100 0.73 -20.00 -28.48
CA LEU A 100 1.90 -20.18 -29.35
C LEU A 100 2.21 -21.66 -29.66
N GLN A 101 1.70 -22.60 -28.86
CA GLN A 101 1.85 -24.05 -29.09
C GLN A 101 0.75 -24.63 -29.99
N MET A 102 -0.35 -23.90 -30.20
CA MET A 102 -1.43 -24.32 -31.11
C MET A 102 -1.17 -23.95 -32.58
N PHE A 103 -0.07 -23.25 -32.86
CA PHE A 103 0.41 -22.83 -34.18
C PHE A 103 1.90 -23.17 -34.32
#